data_AF-A0A9D9DNZ6-F1
#
_entry.id   AF-A0A9D9DNZ6-F1
#
_cell.length_a   1.000
_cell.length_b   1.000
_cell.length_c   1.000
_cell.angle_alpha   90.00
_cell.angle_beta   90.00
_cell.angle_gamma   90.00
#
_symmetry.space_group_name_H-M   'P 1'
#
loop_
_entity.id
_entity.type
_entity.pdbx_description
1 polymer ?
#
loop_
_entity_poly.entity_id
_entity_poly.type
_entity_poly.pdbx_seq_one_letter_code
_entity_poly.pdbx_strand_id
1 'polypeptide(L)'
;MTTREEQILKEHIKNIARAIIKESLITEKAEKKETEKDKDSESDKRPELRQMRKSVIKFLKKDGVNCADYAYRLWPWKDKDSARSYFYKCRDGKPKPNGEPYAFTSKQINKLYSMISSQVL
;
A
#
# COMPACT_ATOMS: atom_id res chain seq x y z
N MET A 1 -27.44 -27.49 -11.59
CA MET A 1 -27.26 -26.26 -12.39
C MET A 1 -26.54 -25.26 -11.49
N THR A 2 -25.29 -24.91 -11.78
CA THR A 2 -24.59 -23.86 -11.04
C THR A 2 -25.20 -22.52 -11.41
N THR A 3 -25.50 -21.72 -10.40
CA THR A 3 -26.15 -20.42 -10.60
C THR A 3 -25.21 -19.44 -11.30
N ARG A 4 -25.76 -18.48 -12.04
CA ARG A 4 -25.00 -17.47 -12.78
C ARG A 4 -24.04 -16.70 -11.85
N GLU A 5 -24.44 -16.53 -10.60
CA GLU A 5 -23.66 -15.89 -9.54
C GLU A 5 -22.43 -16.73 -9.13
N GLU A 6 -22.56 -18.06 -9.02
CA GLU A 6 -21.44 -18.96 -8.75
C GLU A 6 -20.40 -18.97 -9.89
N GLN A 7 -20.84 -18.77 -11.14
CA GLN A 7 -19.92 -18.68 -12.27
C GLN A 7 -19.11 -17.38 -12.22
N ILE A 8 -19.76 -16.25 -11.94
CA ILE A 8 -19.10 -14.94 -11.79
C ILE A 8 -18.11 -14.97 -10.63
N LEU A 9 -18.48 -15.59 -9.50
CA LEU A 9 -17.61 -15.71 -8.34
C LEU A 9 -16.37 -16.57 -8.63
N LYS A 10 -16.55 -17.71 -9.32
CA LYS A 10 -15.46 -18.59 -9.72
C LYS A 10 -14.49 -17.91 -10.69
N GLU A 11 -15.01 -17.08 -11.59
CA GLU A 11 -14.20 -16.33 -12.54
C GLU A 11 -13.39 -15.22 -11.86
N HIS A 12 -13.99 -14.53 -10.89
CA HIS A 12 -13.29 -13.55 -10.05
C HIS A 12 -12.15 -14.19 -9.24
N ILE A 13 -12.41 -15.32 -8.58
CA ILE A 13 -11.40 -16.03 -7.78
C ILE A 13 -10.25 -16.52 -8.67
N LYS A 14 -10.54 -17.04 -9.87
CA LYS A 14 -9.51 -17.45 -10.83
C LYS A 14 -8.63 -16.29 -11.28
N ASN A 15 -9.20 -15.11 -11.48
CA ASN A 15 -8.43 -13.93 -11.90
C ASN A 15 -7.54 -13.39 -10.78
N ILE A 16 -8.02 -13.41 -9.53
CA ILE A 16 -7.23 -13.02 -8.36
C ILE A 16 -6.06 -14.00 -8.16
N ALA A 17 -6.31 -15.31 -8.23
CA ALA A 17 -5.26 -16.32 -8.10
C ALA A 17 -4.18 -16.17 -9.18
N ARG A 18 -4.56 -15.87 -10.43
CA ARG A 18 -3.61 -15.62 -11.53
C ARG A 18 -2.78 -14.36 -11.29
N ALA A 19 -3.36 -13.29 -10.74
CA ALA A 19 -2.63 -12.07 -10.43
C ALA A 19 -1.56 -12.29 -9.35
N ILE A 20 -1.92 -13.03 -8.28
CA ILE A 20 -1.00 -13.36 -7.19
C ILE A 20 0.18 -14.21 -7.69
N ILE A 21 -0.09 -15.25 -8.49
CA ILE A 21 0.96 -16.12 -9.05
C ILE A 21 1.88 -15.32 -9.99
N LYS A 22 1.34 -14.39 -10.77
CA LYS A 22 2.12 -13.55 -11.68
C LYS A 22 3.03 -12.57 -10.93
N GLU A 23 2.62 -12.10 -9.75
CA GLU A 23 3.49 -11.29 -8.89
C GLU A 23 4.58 -12.14 -8.20
N SER A 24 4.26 -13.35 -7.74
CA SER A 24 5.25 -14.25 -7.11
C SER A 24 6.42 -14.62 -8.05
N LEU A 25 6.15 -14.79 -9.35
CA LEU A 25 7.19 -15.08 -10.37
C LEU A 25 8.13 -13.91 -10.67
N ILE A 26 7.77 -12.67 -10.31
CA ILE A 26 8.62 -11.49 -10.51
C ILE A 26 9.61 -11.32 -9.34
N THR A 27 9.28 -11.85 -8.16
CA THR A 27 10.07 -11.71 -6.93
C THR A 27 11.30 -12.60 -6.84
N GLU A 28 11.41 -13.69 -7.61
CA GLU A 28 12.57 -14.60 -7.53
C GLU A 28 13.84 -14.10 -8.24
N LYS A 29 13.82 -12.92 -8.88
CA LYS A 29 15.01 -12.35 -9.55
C LYS A 29 15.71 -11.19 -8.81
N ALA A 30 15.27 -10.86 -7.60
CA ALA A 30 15.78 -9.69 -6.88
C ALA A 30 16.59 -10.05 -5.61
N GLU A 31 17.39 -11.12 -5.66
CA GLU A 31 18.56 -11.24 -4.79
C GLU A 31 19.79 -10.77 -5.55
N LYS A 32 20.18 -9.50 -5.34
CA LYS A 32 21.58 -9.06 -5.25
C LYS A 32 21.68 -7.56 -4.96
N LYS A 33 22.38 -7.29 -3.85
CA LYS A 33 23.21 -6.12 -3.51
C LYS A 33 22.53 -4.79 -3.18
N GLU A 34 22.60 -4.50 -1.88
CA GLU A 34 23.26 -3.34 -1.25
C GLU A 34 23.37 -2.00 -2.01
N THR A 35 23.12 -0.96 -1.21
CA THR A 35 23.67 0.41 -1.27
C THR A 35 23.12 1.42 -2.29
N GLU A 36 22.77 2.58 -1.70
CA GLU A 36 22.76 3.92 -2.27
C GLU A 36 21.56 4.43 -3.09
N LYS A 37 21.06 5.59 -2.61
CA LYS A 37 20.26 6.62 -3.29
C LYS A 37 18.86 6.21 -3.74
N ASP A 38 17.92 6.30 -2.80
CA ASP A 38 16.50 6.52 -3.11
C ASP A 38 16.30 7.91 -3.74
N LYS A 39 16.62 8.03 -5.03
CA LYS A 39 15.96 8.98 -5.92
C LYS A 39 14.65 8.33 -6.39
N ASP A 40 13.67 8.22 -5.49
CA ASP A 40 12.30 7.92 -5.89
C ASP A 40 11.60 9.24 -6.27
N SER A 41 12.20 9.92 -7.25
CA SER A 41 11.61 11.04 -7.98
C SER A 41 11.05 10.48 -9.28
N GLU A 42 10.01 9.66 -9.20
CA GLU A 42 9.26 9.34 -10.40
C GLU A 42 7.78 9.40 -10.09
N SER A 43 7.15 10.40 -10.72
CA SER A 43 5.73 10.55 -10.82
C SER A 43 5.15 9.31 -11.49
N ASP A 44 4.83 8.30 -10.70
CA ASP A 44 4.29 7.00 -11.14
C ASP A 44 3.16 7.27 -12.15
N LYS A 45 3.46 7.04 -13.44
CA LYS A 45 2.57 7.33 -14.58
C LYS A 45 1.48 6.26 -14.71
N ARG A 46 1.45 5.28 -13.81
CA ARG A 46 0.43 4.22 -13.77
C ARG A 46 -0.85 4.78 -13.11
N PRO A 47 -1.96 4.93 -13.86
CA PRO A 47 -3.20 5.51 -13.33
C PRO A 47 -3.76 4.68 -12.16
N GLU A 48 -3.57 3.36 -12.19
CA GLU A 48 -4.02 2.43 -11.16
C GLU A 48 -3.36 2.70 -9.79
N LEU A 49 -2.03 2.90 -9.75
CA LEU A 49 -1.31 3.19 -8.51
C LEU A 49 -1.72 4.54 -7.91
N ARG A 50 -2.01 5.54 -8.77
CA ARG A 50 -2.55 6.83 -8.31
C ARG A 50 -3.94 6.69 -7.70
N GLN A 51 -4.82 5.91 -8.33
CA GLN A 51 -6.16 5.66 -7.81
C GLN A 51 -6.10 4.89 -6.49
N MET A 52 -5.25 3.87 -6.40
CA MET A 52 -5.04 3.11 -5.17
C MET A 52 -4.51 3.99 -4.04
N ARG A 53 -3.49 4.82 -4.30
CA ARG A 53 -2.98 5.80 -3.32
C ARG A 53 -4.09 6.72 -2.83
N LYS A 54 -4.90 7.30 -3.73
CA LYS A 54 -6.05 8.14 -3.35
C LYS A 54 -7.04 7.39 -2.47
N SER A 55 -7.36 6.14 -2.80
CA SER A 55 -8.27 5.31 -2.02
C SER A 55 -7.76 5.04 -0.61
N VAL A 56 -6.49 4.61 -0.49
CA VAL A 56 -5.83 4.37 0.80
C VAL A 56 -5.82 5.64 1.66
N ILE A 57 -5.38 6.77 1.10
CA ILE A 57 -5.32 8.03 1.87
C ILE A 57 -6.71 8.49 2.28
N LYS A 58 -7.72 8.36 1.41
CA LYS A 58 -9.11 8.70 1.73
C LYS A 58 -9.63 7.85 2.88
N PHE A 59 -9.34 6.54 2.88
CA PHE A 59 -9.71 5.66 3.97
C PHE A 59 -9.02 6.07 5.29
N LEU A 60 -7.70 6.30 5.27
CA LEU A 60 -6.92 6.67 6.46
C LEU A 60 -7.30 8.03 7.06
N LYS A 61 -8.00 8.89 6.31
CA LYS A 61 -8.53 10.17 6.79
C LYS A 61 -9.95 10.06 7.36
N LYS A 62 -10.62 8.91 7.27
CA LYS A 62 -11.94 8.72 7.88
C LYS A 62 -11.82 8.74 9.41
N ASP A 63 -12.84 9.30 10.05
CA ASP A 63 -12.95 9.27 11.51
C ASP A 63 -13.06 7.83 12.03
N GLY A 64 -12.44 7.57 13.19
CA GLY A 64 -12.42 6.24 13.82
C GLY A 64 -11.36 5.28 13.28
N VAL A 65 -10.61 5.63 12.22
CA VAL A 65 -9.54 4.77 11.72
C VAL A 65 -8.33 4.82 12.66
N ASN A 66 -7.97 3.66 13.23
CA ASN A 66 -6.81 3.52 14.11
C ASN A 66 -5.49 3.59 13.33
N CYS A 67 -5.10 4.81 12.96
CA CYS A 67 -3.86 5.09 12.23
C CYS A 67 -2.60 4.62 12.97
N ALA A 68 -2.64 4.50 14.31
CA ALA A 68 -1.50 4.03 15.09
C ALA A 68 -1.20 2.55 14.83
N ASP A 69 -2.24 1.70 14.71
CA ASP A 69 -2.06 0.28 14.39
C ASP A 69 -1.48 0.10 12.99
N TYR A 70 -2.01 0.79 11.99
CA TYR A 70 -1.44 0.76 10.63
C TYR A 70 0.01 1.23 10.59
N ALA A 71 0.35 2.30 11.33
CA ALA A 71 1.72 2.79 11.41
C ALA A 71 2.68 1.72 11.97
N TYR A 72 2.27 1.02 13.03
CA TYR A 72 3.08 -0.01 13.66
C TYR A 72 3.26 -1.24 12.76
N ARG A 73 2.19 -1.70 12.10
CA ARG A 73 2.28 -2.82 11.15
C ARG A 73 3.10 -2.47 9.91
N LEU A 74 3.10 -1.19 9.51
CA LEU A 74 3.89 -0.71 8.39
C LEU A 74 5.39 -0.68 8.74
N TRP A 75 5.73 -0.19 9.94
CA TRP A 75 7.10 -0.05 10.43
C TRP A 75 7.30 -0.67 11.83
N PRO A 76 7.26 -2.00 11.97
CA PRO A 76 7.33 -2.66 13.27
C PRO A 76 8.68 -2.49 13.98
N TRP A 77 9.73 -2.13 13.24
CA TRP A 77 11.06 -1.85 13.78
C TRP A 77 11.24 -0.42 14.30
N LYS A 78 10.26 0.47 14.10
CA LYS A 78 10.31 1.85 14.61
C LYS A 78 9.63 1.93 15.97
N ASP A 79 10.13 2.84 16.80
CA ASP A 79 9.41 3.31 17.97
C ASP A 79 7.97 3.75 17.62
N LYS A 80 7.01 3.47 18.52
CA LYS A 80 5.58 3.65 18.29
C LYS A 80 5.23 5.10 17.98
N ASP A 81 5.77 6.03 18.75
CA ASP A 81 5.49 7.47 18.57
C ASP A 81 6.14 8.01 17.31
N SER A 82 7.36 7.56 17.02
CA SER A 82 8.07 7.89 15.79
C SER A 82 7.34 7.40 14.53
N ALA A 83 6.85 6.15 14.54
CA ALA A 83 6.08 5.58 13.44
C ALA A 83 4.76 6.33 13.25
N ARG A 84 4.02 6.56 14.34
CA ARG A 84 2.75 7.29 14.34
C ARG A 84 2.92 8.72 13.82
N SER A 85 3.92 9.44 14.29
CA SER A 85 4.21 10.82 13.86
C SER A 85 4.52 10.88 12.37
N TYR A 86 5.38 9.99 11.88
CA TYR A 86 5.70 9.91 10.45
C TYR A 86 4.49 9.52 9.59
N PHE A 87 3.68 8.58 10.07
CA PHE A 87 2.44 8.17 9.40
C PHE A 87 1.49 9.35 9.17
N TYR A 88 1.23 10.14 10.21
CA TYR A 88 0.37 11.33 10.10
C TYR A 88 0.95 12.38 9.16
N LYS A 89 2.28 12.61 9.20
CA LYS A 89 2.94 13.52 8.26
C LYS A 89 2.71 13.08 6.81
N CYS A 90 2.84 11.79 6.51
CA CYS A 90 2.59 11.24 5.17
C CYS A 90 1.11 11.29 4.78
N ARG A 91 0.19 10.98 5.69
CA ARG A 91 -1.26 11.01 5.45
C ARG A 91 -1.74 12.42 5.11
N ASP A 92 -1.23 13.41 5.84
CA ASP A 92 -1.65 14.79 5.71
C ASP A 92 -0.84 15.55 4.65
N GLY A 93 0.22 14.94 4.11
CA GLY A 93 1.08 15.56 3.11
C GLY A 93 1.85 16.75 3.66
N LYS A 94 2.24 16.70 4.94
CA LYS A 94 2.99 17.81 5.58
C LYS A 94 4.29 18.07 4.81
N PRO A 95 4.73 19.33 4.69
CA PRO A 95 6.01 19.62 4.04
C PRO A 95 7.18 19.10 4.89
N LYS A 96 8.17 18.53 4.22
CA LYS A 96 9.50 18.22 4.74
C LYS A 96 10.34 19.52 4.79
N PRO A 97 11.50 19.51 5.48
CA PRO A 97 12.42 20.65 5.47
C PRO A 97 12.91 21.08 4.08
N ASN A 98 12.94 20.17 3.11
CA ASN A 98 13.31 20.46 1.72
C ASN A 98 12.14 20.98 0.85
N GLY A 99 10.96 21.22 1.45
CA GLY A 99 9.77 21.72 0.75
C GLY A 99 8.91 20.64 0.08
N GLU A 100 9.40 19.40 -0.06
CA GLU A 100 8.60 18.31 -0.61
C GLU A 100 7.62 17.76 0.44
N PRO A 101 6.41 17.31 0.06
CA PRO A 101 5.51 16.67 1.02
C PRO A 101 6.07 15.32 1.50
N TYR A 102 5.84 15.01 2.77
CA TYR A 102 5.91 13.64 3.25
C TYR A 102 4.89 12.80 2.48
N ALA A 103 5.33 11.65 1.97
CA ALA A 103 4.50 10.75 1.21
C ALA A 103 4.87 9.30 1.53
N PHE A 104 3.88 8.42 1.47
CA PHE A 104 4.13 6.99 1.48
C PHE A 104 4.74 6.56 0.15
N THR A 105 5.76 5.72 0.21
CA THR A 105 6.33 5.07 -0.98
C THR A 105 5.31 4.12 -1.62
N SER A 106 5.50 3.76 -2.88
CA SER A 106 4.57 2.85 -3.58
C SER A 106 4.45 1.49 -2.85
N LYS A 107 5.56 0.95 -2.33
CA LYS A 107 5.56 -0.27 -1.50
C LYS A 107 4.70 -0.13 -0.24
N GLN A 108 4.78 1.01 0.43
CA GLN A 108 3.99 1.29 1.64
C GLN A 108 2.50 1.42 1.31
N ILE A 109 2.15 2.05 0.19
CA ILE A 109 0.77 2.13 -0.29
C ILE A 109 0.21 0.74 -0.61
N ASN A 110 0.96 -0.13 -1.29
CA ASN A 110 0.52 -1.50 -1.57
C ASN A 110 0.25 -2.28 -0.28
N LYS A 111 1.16 -2.19 0.70
CA LYS A 111 1.02 -2.85 1.99
C LYS A 111 -0.19 -2.33 2.78
N LEU A 112 -0.40 -1.01 2.80
CA LEU A 112 -1.58 -0.40 3.44
C LEU A 112 -2.88 -0.79 2.74
N TYR A 113 -2.88 -0.81 1.40
CA TYR A 113 -4.03 -1.25 0.63
C TYR A 113 -4.41 -2.70 0.94
N SER A 114 -3.42 -3.60 0.97
CA SER A 114 -3.61 -5.00 1.37
C SER A 114 -4.22 -5.11 2.77
N MET A 115 -3.66 -4.40 3.77
CA MET A 115 -4.19 -4.40 5.13
C MET A 115 -5.65 -3.94 5.22
N ILE A 116 -5.99 -2.87 4.51
CA ILE A 116 -7.36 -2.34 4.47
C ILE A 116 -8.28 -3.35 3.81
N SER A 117 -7.89 -3.91 2.66
CA SER A 117 -8.71 -4.89 1.94
C SER A 117 -8.94 -6.18 2.72
N SER A 118 -7.98 -6.63 3.52
CA SER A 118 -8.10 -7.84 4.34
C SER A 118 -8.95 -7.65 5.60
N GLN A 119 -9.20 -6.41 6.03
CA GLN A 119 -10.04 -6.12 7.20
C GLN A 119 -11.54 -5.92 6.84
N VAL A 120 -11.87 -5.85 5.55
CA VAL A 120 -13.25 -5.67 5.05
C VAL A 120 -13.90 -7.03 4.71
N LEU A 121 -13.29 -8.14 5.13
CA LEU A 121 -13.84 -9.51 5.12
C LEU A 121 -14.20 -9.92 6.55
#